data_AF-A0A3E0UCT2-F1
#
_entry.id   AF-A0A3E0UCT2-F1
#
_cell.length_a   1.000
_cell.length_b   1.000
_cell.length_c   1.000
_cell.angle_alpha   90.00
_cell.angle_beta   90.00
_cell.angle_gamma   90.00
#
_symmetry.space_group_name_H-M   'P 1'
#
loop_
_entity.id
_entity.type
_entity.pdbx_description
1 polymer ?
#
loop_
_entity_poly.entity_id
_entity_poly.type
_entity_poly.pdbx_seq_one_letter_code
_entity_poly.pdbx_strand_id
1 'polypeptide(L)' 'MLTTQQINELALIILDADIDVKNHNEVDEYIGLVLENIAGCECLSDDEFRAIVQQIREVIETL' A
#
# COMPACT_ATOMS: atom_id res chain seq x y z
N MET A 1 -3.62 -10.73 7.23
CA MET A 1 -4.22 -10.39 5.92
C MET A 1 -5.28 -9.32 6.09
N LEU A 2 -5.14 -8.21 5.37
CA LEU A 2 -6.12 -7.12 5.35
C LEU A 2 -7.38 -7.54 4.59
N THR A 3 -8.52 -6.98 4.97
CA THR A 3 -9.77 -7.16 4.21
C THR A 3 -9.74 -6.35 2.92
N THR A 4 -10.55 -6.72 1.92
CA THR A 4 -10.67 -5.95 0.66
C THR A 4 -11.05 -4.49 0.91
N GLN A 5 -11.91 -4.22 1.89
CA GLN A 5 -12.27 -2.84 2.24
C GLN A 5 -11.04 -2.05 2.71
N GLN A 6 -10.21 -2.63 3.59
CA GLN A 6 -8.99 -1.98 4.07
C GLN A 6 -7.97 -1.75 2.94
N ILE A 7 -7.84 -2.70 2.00
CA ILE A 7 -6.99 -2.51 0.81
C ILE A 7 -7.48 -1.33 -0.03
N ASN A 8 -8.79 -1.22 -0.27
CA ASN A 8 -9.36 -0.11 -1.02
C ASN A 8 -9.18 1.24 -0.31
N GLU A 9 -9.37 1.28 1.01
CA GLU A 9 -9.15 2.48 1.82
C GLU A 9 -7.69 2.94 1.74
N LEU A 10 -6.73 1.99 1.81
CA LEU A 10 -5.31 2.30 1.64
C LEU A 10 -4.99 2.80 0.23
N ALA A 11 -5.55 2.18 -0.81
CA ALA A 11 -5.38 2.63 -2.19
C ALA A 11 -5.86 4.07 -2.39
N LEU A 12 -7.00 4.45 -1.79
CA LEU A 12 -7.51 5.82 -1.84
C LEU A 12 -6.59 6.82 -1.11
N ILE A 13 -6.01 6.44 0.04
CA ILE A 13 -5.03 7.28 0.74
C ILE A 13 -3.80 7.54 -0.14
N ILE A 14 -3.32 6.52 -0.85
CA ILE A 14 -2.15 6.62 -1.73
C ILE A 14 -2.46 7.48 -2.96
N LEU A 15 -3.66 7.36 -3.53
CA LEU A 15 -4.11 8.18 -4.66
C LEU A 15 -4.31 9.65 -4.30
N ASP A 16 -4.62 9.96 -3.04
CA ASP A 16 -4.77 11.34 -2.53
C ASP A 16 -3.42 11.95 -2.09
N ALA A 17 -2.36 11.14 -2.03
CA ALA A 17 -1.03 11.60 -1.67
C ALA A 17 -0.39 12.43 -2.80
N ASP A 18 0.46 13.40 -2.41
CA ASP A 18 1.24 14.22 -3.34
C ASP A 18 2.48 13.46 -3.84
N ILE A 19 2.24 12.33 -4.54
CA ILE A 19 3.24 11.46 -5.15
C ILE A 19 2.92 11.19 -6.62
N ASP A 20 3.93 10.83 -7.42
CA ASP A 20 3.68 10.35 -8.78
C ASP A 20 3.16 8.90 -8.76
N VAL A 21 1.85 8.74 -8.81
CA VAL A 21 1.20 7.41 -8.86
C VAL A 21 1.55 6.57 -10.09
N LYS A 22 2.18 7.16 -11.13
CA LYS A 22 2.70 6.42 -12.29
C LYS A 22 4.12 5.91 -12.07
N ASN A 23 4.79 6.38 -11.02
CA ASN A 23 6.09 5.90 -10.61
C ASN A 23 5.93 4.76 -9.59
N HIS A 24 5.98 3.52 -10.06
CA HIS A 24 5.73 2.35 -9.21
C HIS A 24 6.67 2.27 -7.99
N ASN A 25 7.91 2.73 -8.11
CA ASN A 25 8.84 2.72 -6.99
C ASN A 25 8.38 3.68 -5.88
N GLU A 26 7.88 4.85 -6.26
CA GLU A 26 7.40 5.87 -5.33
C GLU A 26 6.10 5.42 -4.65
N VAL A 27 5.22 4.74 -5.40
CA VAL A 27 4.02 4.09 -4.86
C VAL A 27 4.38 3.00 -3.85
N ASP A 28 5.30 2.10 -4.20
CA ASP A 28 5.74 1.01 -3.32
C ASP A 28 6.38 1.55 -2.02
N GLU A 29 7.22 2.58 -2.13
CA GLU A 29 7.82 3.26 -0.98
C GLU A 29 6.75 3.91 -0.10
N TYR A 30 5.77 4.59 -0.69
CA TYR A 30 4.70 5.25 0.05
C TYR A 30 3.76 4.25 0.74
N ILE A 31 3.41 3.14 0.08
CA ILE A 31 2.69 2.03 0.71
C ILE A 31 3.47 1.53 1.94
N GLY A 32 4.79 1.35 1.79
CA GLY A 32 5.67 0.97 2.89
C GLY A 32 5.54 1.90 4.08
N LEU A 33 5.70 3.21 3.86
CA LEU A 33 5.57 4.23 4.91
C LEU A 33 4.21 4.20 5.60
N VAL A 34 3.12 4.02 4.85
CA VAL A 34 1.77 3.93 5.41
C VAL A 34 1.63 2.69 6.28
N LEU A 35 2.11 1.53 5.82
CA LEU A 35 2.07 0.29 6.59
C LEU A 35 2.93 0.36 7.84
N GLU A 36 4.11 0.97 7.77
CA GLU A 36 4.96 1.24 8.94
C GLU A 36 4.25 2.12 9.97
N ASN A 37 3.53 3.14 9.53
CA ASN A 37 2.78 4.04 10.42
C ASN A 37 1.54 3.39 11.05
N ILE A 38 0.89 2.44 10.36
CA ILE A 38 -0.33 1.76 10.87
C ILE A 38 0.02 0.55 11.73
N ALA A 39 0.95 -0.30 11.29
CA ALA A 39 1.26 -1.57 11.91
C ALA A 39 2.56 -1.56 12.73
N GLY A 40 3.45 -0.58 12.51
CA GLY A 40 4.84 -0.64 12.98
C GLY A 40 5.69 -1.60 12.13
N CYS A 41 6.97 -1.27 11.90
CA CYS A 41 7.88 -2.07 11.05
C CYS A 41 8.01 -3.55 11.44
N GLU A 42 7.67 -3.93 12.68
CA GLU A 42 7.95 -5.26 13.23
C GLU A 42 6.78 -6.26 13.10
N CYS A 43 5.62 -5.81 12.60
CA CYS A 43 4.39 -6.60 12.67
C CYS A 43 4.05 -7.40 11.40
N LEU A 44 4.82 -7.26 10.33
CA LEU A 44 4.62 -7.98 9.07
C LEU A 44 5.88 -8.74 8.70
N SER A 45 5.73 -10.00 8.28
CA SER A 45 6.80 -10.69 7.57
C SER A 45 7.01 -10.10 6.18
N ASP A 46 8.20 -10.29 5.59
CA ASP A 46 8.51 -9.83 4.22
C ASP A 46 7.48 -10.31 3.20
N ASP A 47 6.98 -11.54 3.34
CA ASP A 47 5.99 -12.13 2.44
C ASP A 47 4.61 -11.47 2.60
N GLU A 48 4.19 -11.21 3.84
CA GLU A 48 2.94 -10.49 4.12
C GLU A 48 2.99 -9.05 3.62
N PHE A 49 4.13 -8.38 3.82
CA PHE A 49 4.36 -7.04 3.33
C PHE A 49 4.24 -6.97 1.81
N ARG A 50 4.98 -7.84 1.10
CA ARG A 50 4.93 -7.92 -0.37
C ARG A 50 3.53 -8.23 -0.89
N ALA A 51 2.80 -9.13 -0.23
CA ALA A 51 1.44 -9.47 -0.63
C ALA A 51 0.46 -8.30 -0.46
N ILE A 52 0.61 -7.49 0.59
CA ILE A 52 -0.24 -6.31 0.80
C ILE A 52 0.09 -5.22 -0.22
N VAL A 53 1.38 -4.94 -0.44
CA VAL A 53 1.83 -3.96 -1.46
C VAL A 53 1.26 -4.31 -2.83
N GLN A 54 1.37 -5.58 -3.23
CA GLN A 54 0.85 -6.06 -4.51
C GLN A 54 -0.67 -5.86 -4.63
N GLN A 55 -1.44 -6.20 -3.60
CA GLN A 55 -2.90 -6.05 -3.61
C GLN A 55 -3.33 -4.57 -3.72
N ILE A 56 -2.64 -3.67 -3.02
CA ILE A 56 -2.94 -2.24 -3.08
C ILE A 56 -2.62 -1.69 -4.47
N ARG A 57 -1.49 -2.10 -5.06
CA ARG A 57 -1.13 -1.71 -6.43
C ARG A 57 -2.15 -2.15 -7.46
N GLU A 58 -2.62 -3.39 -7.38
CA GLU A 58 -3.66 -3.89 -8.28
C GLU A 58 -4.93 -3.05 -8.19
N VAL A 59 -5.31 -2.59 -6.99
CA VAL A 59 -6.46 -1.69 -6.83
C VAL A 59 -6.19 -0.32 -7.46
N ILE A 60 -5.03 0.29 -7.20
CA ILE A 60 -4.64 1.59 -7.79
C ILE A 60 -4.67 1.53 -9.32
N GLU A 61 -4.19 0.44 -9.93
CA GLU A 61 -4.18 0.27 -11.39
C GLU A 61 -5.60 0.11 -12.00
N THR A 62 -6.62 -0.17 -11.17
CA THR A 62 -8.02 -0.35 -11.60
C THR A 62 -8.92 0.86 -11.36
N LEU A 63 -8.44 1.88 -10.63
CA LEU A 63 -9.16 3.11 -10.31
C LEU A 63 -8.83 4.25 -11.31
#